data_AF-A0A957B3J2-F1
#
_entry.id   AF-A0A957B3J2-F1
#
_cell.length_a   1.000
_cell.length_b   1.000
_cell.length_c   1.000
_cell.angle_alpha   90.00
_cell.angle_beta   90.00
_cell.angle_gamma   90.00
#
_symmetry.space_group_name_H-M   'P 1'
#
loop_
_entity.id
_entity.type
_entity.pdbx_description
1 polymer ?
#
loop_
_entity_poly.entity_id
_entity_poly.type
_entity_poly.pdbx_seq_one_letter_code
_entity_poly.pdbx_strand_id
1 'polypeptide(L)'
;DKYGQIPLGVLAHGTHLKGSGTFEHGIEHPRIKVTLASQISEADCATLDLGYMDPDRIDPQAWVEREAEGVLYVPKAGEMLYRIKPHP
;
A
#
# COMPACT_ATOMS: atom_id res chain seq x y z
N ASP A 1 -4.67 24.84 11.82
CA ASP A 1 -4.05 25.80 10.89
C ASP A 1 -3.38 25.20 9.68
N LYS A 2 -2.21 24.54 9.79
CA LYS A 2 -1.36 24.21 8.62
C LYS A 2 -2.05 23.46 7.46
N TYR A 3 -3.01 22.57 7.73
CA TYR A 3 -3.68 21.75 6.70
C TYR A 3 -5.18 22.03 6.57
N GLY A 4 -5.69 23.11 7.18
CA GLY A 4 -7.14 23.39 7.22
C GLY A 4 -7.79 23.66 5.85
N GLN A 5 -6.97 23.91 4.82
CA GLN A 5 -7.42 24.14 3.45
C GLN A 5 -7.50 22.85 2.62
N ILE A 6 -6.96 21.74 3.13
CA ILE A 6 -6.97 20.46 2.41
C ILE A 6 -8.27 19.72 2.76
N PRO A 7 -9.02 19.22 1.75
CA PRO A 7 -10.22 18.44 2.02
C PRO A 7 -9.92 17.25 2.92
N LEU A 8 -10.74 17.05 3.96
CA LEU A 8 -10.53 15.98 4.95
C LEU A 8 -10.48 14.59 4.31
N GLY A 9 -11.22 14.37 3.22
CA GLY A 9 -11.18 13.11 2.47
C GLY A 9 -9.82 12.81 1.85
N VAL A 10 -9.08 13.83 1.41
CA VAL A 10 -7.71 13.68 0.87
C VAL A 10 -6.75 13.32 2.00
N LEU A 11 -6.86 13.99 3.15
CA LEU A 11 -6.04 13.68 4.32
C LEU A 11 -6.30 12.25 4.83
N ALA A 12 -7.56 11.82 4.87
CA ALA A 12 -7.93 10.47 5.27
C ALA A 12 -7.43 9.41 4.28
N HIS A 13 -7.45 9.68 2.97
CA HIS A 13 -6.99 8.70 1.98
C HIS A 13 -5.50 8.35 2.15
N GLY A 14 -4.68 9.34 2.57
CA GLY A 14 -3.27 9.10 2.87
C GLY A 14 -3.04 8.07 3.97
N THR A 15 -3.94 7.97 4.95
CA THR A 15 -3.79 7.02 6.07
C THR A 15 -4.34 5.63 5.76
N HIS A 16 -5.28 5.50 4.83
CA HIS A 16 -5.89 4.21 4.49
C HIS A 16 -4.92 3.28 3.74
N LEU A 17 -4.05 3.83 2.90
CA LEU A 17 -3.21 3.04 1.99
C LEU A 17 -2.15 2.18 2.72
N LYS A 18 -1.39 2.80 3.65
CA LYS A 18 -0.36 2.10 4.44
C LYS A 18 -0.88 1.55 5.77
N GLY A 19 -2.13 1.88 6.12
CA GLY A 19 -2.78 1.45 7.35
C GLY A 19 -2.15 2.08 8.60
N SER A 20 -2.16 1.35 9.70
CA SER A 20 -1.60 1.82 10.98
C SER A 20 -0.09 2.07 10.90
N GLY A 21 0.43 2.93 11.77
CA GLY A 21 1.85 3.24 11.88
C GLY A 21 2.12 4.14 13.09
N THR A 22 3.37 4.58 13.25
CA THR A 22 3.74 5.60 14.24
C THR A 22 4.33 6.83 13.56
N PHE A 23 4.27 7.97 14.24
CA PHE A 23 4.92 9.20 13.80
C PHE A 23 5.70 9.77 14.97
N GLU A 24 7.02 9.73 14.88
CA GLU A 24 7.93 10.07 15.97
C GLU A 24 8.99 11.04 15.46
N HIS A 25 9.21 12.12 16.20
CA HIS A 25 10.24 13.13 15.88
C HIS A 25 10.19 13.68 14.44
N GLY A 26 9.01 13.74 13.82
CA GLY A 26 8.84 14.23 12.45
C GLY A 26 8.98 13.16 11.36
N ILE A 27 9.16 11.89 11.73
CA ILE A 27 9.36 10.77 10.82
C ILE A 27 8.18 9.81 10.92
N GLU A 28 7.64 9.38 9.78
CA GLU A 28 6.59 8.38 9.70
C GLU A 28 7.20 6.97 9.64
N HIS A 29 6.61 6.04 10.40
CA HIS A 29 6.95 4.63 10.44
C HIS A 29 5.72 3.80 10.07
N PRO A 30 5.49 3.54 8.77
CA PRO A 30 4.33 2.78 8.31
C PRO A 30 4.47 1.30 8.66
N ARG A 31 3.35 0.63 8.94
CA ARG A 31 3.32 -0.83 9.25
C ARG A 31 3.76 -1.69 8.06
N ILE A 32 3.49 -1.24 6.83
CA ILE A 32 3.79 -1.98 5.61
C ILE A 32 4.50 -1.09 4.59
N LYS A 33 5.30 -1.71 3.72
CA LYS A 33 5.76 -1.10 2.48
C LYS A 33 4.71 -1.34 1.39
N VAL A 34 4.28 -0.27 0.74
CA VAL A 34 3.42 -0.34 -0.45
C VAL A 34 4.26 -0.02 -1.68
N THR A 35 4.18 -0.86 -2.70
CA THR A 35 4.87 -0.66 -3.98
C THR A 35 3.82 -0.64 -5.08
N LEU A 36 3.86 0.37 -5.95
CA LEU A 36 2.97 0.46 -7.10
C LEU A 36 3.67 -0.08 -8.34
N ALA A 37 3.00 -1.00 -9.02
CA ALA A 37 3.34 -1.41 -10.38
C ALA A 37 2.31 -0.81 -11.35
N SER A 38 2.54 0.44 -11.74
CA SER A 38 1.63 1.21 -12.59
C SER A 38 2.41 2.17 -13.50
N GLN A 39 1.70 2.94 -14.32
CA GLN A 39 2.30 3.97 -15.18
C GLN A 39 2.62 5.29 -14.44
N ILE A 40 2.40 5.34 -13.12
CA ILE A 40 2.85 6.47 -12.29
C ILE A 40 4.38 6.42 -12.22
N SER A 41 5.03 7.58 -12.37
CA SER A 41 6.49 7.63 -12.41
C SER A 41 7.11 7.20 -11.06
N GLU A 42 8.31 6.62 -11.13
CA GLU A 42 9.09 6.29 -9.92
C GLU A 42 9.31 7.53 -9.04
N ALA A 43 9.55 8.69 -9.65
CA ALA A 43 9.74 9.95 -8.96
C ALA A 43 8.49 10.34 -8.16
N ASP A 44 7.30 10.29 -8.77
CA ASP A 44 6.06 10.61 -8.08
C ASP A 44 5.77 9.62 -6.95
N CYS A 45 5.99 8.32 -7.16
CA CYS A 45 5.90 7.32 -6.09
C CYS A 45 6.83 7.66 -4.92
N ALA A 46 8.09 8.02 -5.19
CA ALA A 46 9.06 8.38 -4.16
C ALA A 46 8.64 9.64 -3.38
N THR A 47 8.03 10.64 -4.01
CA THR A 47 7.52 11.84 -3.30
C THR A 47 6.42 11.52 -2.29
N LEU A 48 5.72 10.39 -2.46
CA LEU A 48 4.65 9.92 -1.60
C LEU A 48 5.08 8.78 -0.66
N ASP A 49 6.40 8.53 -0.56
CA ASP A 49 6.99 7.42 0.20
C ASP A 49 6.43 6.05 -0.24
N LEU A 50 6.19 5.88 -1.54
CA LEU A 50 5.76 4.61 -2.14
C LEU A 50 6.92 3.96 -2.87
N GLY A 51 6.99 2.63 -2.81
CA GLY A 51 7.83 1.86 -3.71
C GLY A 51 7.30 1.95 -5.14
N TYR A 52 8.21 1.81 -6.10
CA TYR A 52 7.90 1.67 -7.51
C TYR A 52 8.38 0.32 -8.03
N MET A 53 7.64 -0.25 -8.96
CA MET A 53 8.03 -1.41 -9.76
C MET A 53 7.55 -1.19 -11.18
N ASP A 54 8.40 -1.46 -12.16
CA ASP A 54 8.02 -1.35 -13.58
C ASP A 54 6.94 -2.40 -13.92
N PRO A 55 5.71 -2.00 -14.29
CA PRO A 55 4.62 -2.93 -14.58
C PRO A 55 4.92 -3.85 -15.76
N ASP A 56 5.76 -3.45 -16.71
CA ASP A 56 6.10 -4.27 -17.88
C ASP A 56 7.11 -5.36 -17.54
N ARG A 57 7.72 -5.29 -16.35
CA ARG A 57 8.68 -6.28 -15.83
C ARG A 57 8.08 -7.22 -14.80
N ILE A 58 6.80 -7.07 -14.45
CA ILE A 58 6.13 -7.94 -13.49
C ILE A 58 5.46 -9.10 -14.23
N ASP A 59 5.64 -10.32 -13.72
CA ASP A 59 4.82 -11.47 -14.08
C ASP A 59 4.04 -11.91 -12.83
N PRO A 60 2.74 -11.56 -12.70
CA PRO A 60 1.96 -11.93 -11.53
C PRO A 60 1.84 -13.44 -11.33
N GLN A 61 1.97 -14.24 -12.39
CA GLN A 61 1.90 -15.70 -12.29
C GLN A 61 3.10 -16.28 -11.52
N ALA A 62 4.24 -15.57 -11.49
CA ALA A 62 5.42 -15.99 -10.72
C ALA A 62 5.23 -15.95 -9.19
N TRP A 63 4.09 -15.44 -8.71
CA TRP A 63 3.71 -15.39 -7.28
C TRP A 63 2.57 -16.34 -6.91
N VAL A 64 1.99 -17.05 -7.89
CA VAL A 64 0.93 -18.02 -7.67
C VAL A 64 1.49 -19.27 -6.97
N GLU A 65 0.73 -19.84 -6.01
CA GLU A 65 1.09 -21.08 -5.29
C GLU A 65 2.38 -21.00 -4.45
N ARG A 66 2.73 -19.81 -4.00
CA ARG A 66 3.93 -19.54 -3.18
C ARG A 66 3.61 -19.17 -1.74
N GLU A 67 2.44 -19.57 -1.25
CA GLU A 67 1.99 -19.30 0.12
C GLU A 67 2.89 -19.98 1.15
N ALA A 68 3.48 -21.13 0.80
CA ALA A 68 4.47 -21.81 1.65
C ALA A 68 5.75 -20.99 1.86
N GLU A 69 6.06 -20.07 0.95
CA GLU A 69 7.16 -19.10 1.04
C GLU A 69 6.72 -17.77 1.70
N GLY A 70 5.45 -17.66 2.11
CA GLY A 70 4.88 -16.43 2.67
C GLY A 70 4.43 -15.41 1.62
N VAL A 71 4.31 -15.80 0.34
CA VAL A 71 3.80 -14.94 -0.74
C VAL A 71 2.35 -15.29 -1.02
N LEU A 72 1.46 -14.31 -0.86
CA LEU A 72 0.04 -14.46 -1.19
C LEU A 72 -0.28 -13.68 -2.47
N TYR A 73 -0.75 -14.38 -3.49
CA TYR A 73 -1.30 -13.77 -4.69
C TYR A 73 -2.82 -13.69 -4.60
N VAL A 74 -3.39 -12.50 -4.79
CA VAL A 74 -4.84 -12.28 -4.74
C VAL A 74 -5.32 -11.65 -6.06
N PRO A 75 -5.92 -12.43 -6.98
CA PRO A 75 -6.53 -11.84 -8.17
C PRO A 75 -7.75 -11.01 -7.76
N LYS A 76 -7.96 -9.86 -8.41
CA LYS A 76 -9.03 -8.90 -8.08
C LYS A 76 -9.03 -8.49 -6.60
N ALA A 77 -7.83 -8.24 -6.05
CA ALA A 77 -7.62 -7.95 -4.63
C ALA A 77 -8.51 -6.83 -4.05
N GLY A 78 -8.94 -5.86 -4.86
CA GLY A 78 -9.82 -4.77 -4.43
C GLY A 78 -11.24 -5.20 -4.01
N GLU A 79 -11.66 -6.43 -4.33
CA GLU A 79 -13.00 -6.96 -4.02
C GLU A 79 -12.98 -7.97 -2.86
N MET A 80 -11.79 -8.34 -2.37
CA MET A 80 -11.60 -9.42 -1.41
C MET A 80 -11.29 -8.88 -0.01
N LEU A 81 -12.21 -9.10 0.94
CA LEU A 81 -12.01 -8.72 2.34
C LEU A 81 -11.48 -9.88 3.18
N TYR A 82 -10.27 -9.74 3.70
CA TYR A 82 -9.64 -10.74 4.57
C TYR A 82 -9.95 -10.48 6.04
N ARG A 83 -10.29 -11.56 6.76
CA ARG A 83 -10.52 -11.53 8.20
C ARG A 83 -9.51 -12.43 8.92
N ILE A 84 -8.77 -11.86 9.86
CA ILE A 84 -7.69 -12.58 10.58
C ILE A 84 -8.23 -13.53 11.66
N LYS A 85 -9.42 -13.26 12.20
CA LYS A 85 -10.08 -14.11 13.23
C LYS A 85 -11.55 -14.32 12.87
N PRO A 86 -12.12 -15.53 13.02
CA PRO A 86 -13.55 -15.75 12.79
C PRO A 86 -14.41 -14.81 13.64
N HIS A 87 -15.63 -14.50 13.18
CA HIS A 87 -16.62 -13.90 14.07
C HIS A 87 -16.94 -14.91 15.18
N PRO A 88 -17.04 -14.50 16.46
CA PRO A 88 -17.70 -15.34 17.44
C PRO A 88 -19.17 -15.62 17.04
#